data_AF-A0A9D2VY52-F1
#
_entry.id   AF-A0A9D2VY52-F1
#
_cell.length_a   1.000
_cell.length_b   1.000
_cell.length_c   1.000
_cell.angle_alpha   90.00
_cell.angle_beta   90.00
_cell.angle_gamma   90.00
#
_symmetry.space_group_name_H-M   'P 1'
#
loop_
_entity.id
_entity.type
_entity.pdbx_description
1 polymer ?
#
loop_
_entity_poly.entity_id
_entity_poly.type
_entity_poly.pdbx_seq_one_letter_code
_entity_poly.pdbx_strand_id
1 'polypeptide(L)'
;MISAADFAALIFHGKQNKLNEDDNMKKLGYVLMVLLEAAALAGAYIINYFTNKKMGMARWVIYKNQGWERDYPMDTLKTAVMAVLILLTILVFLFFLKRKQEAGKLLISMNVVMILLTLLYVSYTVISSRETMRAYYFLSLLFGIAAAVQILKTGAAVLMCGKKSDEK
;
A
#
# COMPACT_ATOMS: atom_id res chain seq x y z
N MET A 1 9.76 48.84 -22.52
CA MET A 1 10.76 47.94 -21.92
C MET A 1 10.17 47.44 -20.62
N ILE A 2 9.97 46.13 -20.48
CA ILE A 2 9.57 45.53 -19.19
C ILE A 2 10.75 45.74 -18.22
N SER A 3 10.48 46.25 -17.02
CA SER A 3 11.51 46.41 -16.00
C SER A 3 12.10 45.05 -15.64
N ALA A 4 13.41 44.98 -15.38
CA ALA A 4 14.05 43.75 -14.91
C ALA A 4 13.34 43.17 -13.66
N ALA A 5 12.76 44.03 -12.82
CA ALA A 5 11.98 43.64 -11.64
C ALA A 5 10.68 42.90 -12.02
N ASP A 6 9.96 43.38 -13.03
CA ASP A 6 8.69 42.77 -13.48
C ASP A 6 8.94 41.41 -14.14
N PHE A 7 10.04 41.28 -14.90
CA PHE A 7 10.43 40.01 -15.50
C PHE A 7 10.86 38.98 -14.43
N ALA A 8 11.60 39.42 -13.41
CA ALA A 8 11.97 38.57 -12.28
C ALA A 8 10.74 38.12 -11.45
N ALA A 9 9.77 39.01 -11.24
CA ALA A 9 8.52 38.69 -10.54
C ALA A 9 7.72 37.63 -11.30
N LEU A 10 7.65 37.71 -12.64
CA LEU A 10 6.92 36.75 -13.47
C LEU A 10 7.56 35.35 -13.47
N ILE A 11 8.89 35.26 -13.51
CA ILE A 11 9.63 34.00 -13.36
C ILE A 11 9.41 33.42 -11.96
N PHE A 12 9.47 34.26 -10.92
CA PHE A 12 9.28 33.81 -9.55
C PHE A 12 7.86 33.28 -9.32
N HIS A 13 6.83 33.99 -9.81
CA HIS A 13 5.44 33.54 -9.72
C HIS A 13 5.20 32.23 -10.48
N GLY A 14 5.76 32.09 -11.69
CA GLY A 14 5.67 30.85 -12.47
C GLY A 14 6.33 29.67 -11.76
N LYS A 15 7.49 29.89 -11.13
CA LYS A 15 8.20 28.87 -10.34
C LYS A 15 7.42 28.45 -9.09
N GLN A 16 6.85 29.40 -8.35
CA GLN A 16 6.02 29.14 -7.17
C GLN A 16 4.76 28.35 -7.54
N ASN A 17 4.07 28.73 -8.61
CA ASN A 17 2.86 28.05 -9.05
C ASN A 17 3.12 26.58 -9.41
N LYS A 18 4.20 26.32 -10.15
CA LYS A 18 4.64 24.95 -10.49
C LYS A 18 5.00 24.14 -9.24
N LEU A 19 5.71 24.74 -8.28
CA LEU A 19 6.06 24.08 -7.02
C LEU A 19 4.81 23.67 -6.21
N ASN A 20 3.81 24.54 -6.17
CA ASN A 20 2.54 24.30 -5.48
C ASN A 20 1.74 23.18 -6.16
N GLU A 21 1.75 23.14 -7.50
CA GLU A 21 1.09 22.09 -8.28
C GLU A 21 1.73 20.71 -8.02
N ASP A 22 3.07 20.64 -8.00
CA ASP A 22 3.82 19.42 -7.68
C ASP A 22 3.55 18.90 -6.25
N ASP A 23 3.40 19.81 -5.28
CA ASP A 23 3.06 19.44 -3.90
C ASP A 23 1.62 18.93 -3.77
N ASN A 24 0.67 19.57 -4.47
CA ASN A 24 -0.73 19.15 -4.51
C ASN A 24 -0.90 17.77 -5.15
N MET A 25 -0.16 17.46 -6.22
CA MET A 25 -0.17 16.14 -6.85
C MET A 25 0.33 15.04 -5.91
N LYS A 26 1.40 15.30 -5.14
CA LYS A 26 1.93 14.35 -4.14
C LYS A 26 0.93 14.09 -3.03
N LYS A 27 0.29 15.15 -2.51
CA LYS A 27 -0.77 15.04 -1.50
C LYS A 27 -1.97 14.24 -2.00
N LEU A 28 -2.43 14.51 -3.23
CA LEU A 28 -3.52 13.78 -3.86
C LEU A 28 -3.18 12.29 -4.01
N GLY A 29 -1.99 11.97 -4.50
CA GLY A 29 -1.52 10.59 -4.62
C GLY A 29 -1.51 9.86 -3.27
N TYR A 30 -1.04 10.52 -2.21
CA TYR A 30 -1.06 9.94 -0.86
C TYR A 30 -2.48 9.67 -0.36
N VAL A 31 -3.42 10.62 -0.55
CA VAL A 31 -4.83 10.42 -0.17
C VAL A 31 -5.45 9.25 -0.93
N LEU A 32 -5.19 9.15 -2.24
CA LEU A 32 -5.68 8.02 -3.05
C LEU A 32 -5.15 6.67 -2.55
N MET A 33 -3.87 6.60 -2.15
CA MET A 33 -3.30 5.39 -1.57
C MET A 33 -3.96 5.01 -0.24
N VAL A 34 -4.25 5.99 0.63
CA VAL A 34 -4.97 5.74 1.89
C VAL A 34 -6.40 5.26 1.63
N LEU A 35 -7.10 5.88 0.68
CA LEU A 35 -8.45 5.46 0.28
C LEU A 35 -8.44 4.05 -0.31
N LEU A 36 -7.45 3.72 -1.15
CA LEU A 36 -7.30 2.40 -1.75
C LEU A 36 -7.06 1.32 -0.69
N GLU A 37 -6.21 1.57 0.30
CA GLU A 37 -5.97 0.66 1.42
C GLU A 37 -7.25 0.45 2.24
N ALA A 38 -7.93 1.53 2.62
CA ALA A 38 -9.18 1.47 3.38
C ALA A 38 -10.27 0.72 2.60
N ALA A 39 -10.39 0.98 1.30
CA ALA A 39 -11.33 0.30 0.42
C ALA A 39 -10.99 -1.20 0.27
N ALA A 40 -9.71 -1.57 0.20
CA ALA A 40 -9.30 -2.97 0.13
C ALA A 40 -9.66 -3.72 1.42
N LEU A 41 -9.41 -3.13 2.60
CA LEU A 41 -9.77 -3.71 3.89
C LEU A 41 -11.30 -3.80 4.08
N ALA A 42 -12.03 -2.73 3.76
CA ALA A 42 -13.48 -2.73 3.80
C ALA A 42 -14.08 -3.74 2.81
N GLY A 43 -13.53 -3.82 1.60
CA GLY A 43 -13.91 -4.79 0.58
C GLY A 43 -13.71 -6.23 1.05
N ALA A 44 -12.59 -6.52 1.72
CA ALA A 44 -12.31 -7.85 2.26
C ALA A 44 -13.37 -8.27 3.29
N TYR A 45 -13.74 -7.35 4.18
CA TYR A 45 -14.81 -7.56 5.16
C TYR A 45 -16.17 -7.79 4.49
N ILE A 46 -16.54 -6.93 3.53
CA ILE A 46 -17.81 -7.00 2.81
C ILE A 46 -17.94 -8.32 2.04
N ILE A 47 -16.90 -8.72 1.30
CA ILE A 47 -16.90 -9.97 0.52
C ILE A 47 -17.03 -11.18 1.46
N ASN A 48 -16.29 -11.19 2.58
CA ASN A 48 -16.40 -12.27 3.55
C ASN A 48 -17.81 -12.35 4.15
N TYR A 49 -18.38 -11.21 4.55
CA TYR A 49 -19.72 -11.14 5.10
C TYR A 49 -20.78 -11.68 4.12
N PHE A 50 -20.77 -11.19 2.87
CA PHE A 50 -21.74 -11.62 1.87
C PHE A 50 -21.54 -13.07 1.42
N THR A 51 -20.31 -13.55 1.36
CA THR A 51 -20.02 -14.96 1.02
C THR A 51 -20.58 -15.91 2.07
N ASN A 52 -20.52 -15.54 3.35
CA ASN A 52 -21.08 -16.36 4.43
C ASN A 52 -22.61 -16.18 4.58
N LYS A 53 -23.13 -14.98 4.32
CA LYS A 53 -24.56 -14.67 4.54
C LYS A 53 -25.46 -15.01 3.33
N LYS A 54 -24.96 -14.89 2.10
CA LYS A 54 -25.74 -15.10 0.86
C LYS A 54 -25.21 -16.29 0.05
N MET A 55 -26.02 -17.34 -0.06
CA MET A 55 -25.67 -18.54 -0.83
C MET A 55 -25.33 -18.26 -2.30
N GLY A 56 -25.98 -17.27 -2.93
CA GLY A 56 -25.67 -16.88 -4.31
C GLY A 56 -24.23 -16.36 -4.48
N MET A 57 -23.77 -15.51 -3.57
CA MET A 57 -22.38 -15.02 -3.58
C MET A 57 -21.39 -16.14 -3.31
N ALA A 58 -21.73 -17.06 -2.40
CA ALA A 58 -20.89 -18.24 -2.15
C ALA A 58 -20.67 -19.08 -3.42
N ARG A 59 -21.74 -19.36 -4.18
CA ARG A 59 -21.64 -20.13 -5.44
C ARG A 59 -20.81 -19.39 -6.47
N TRP A 60 -21.02 -18.07 -6.62
CA TRP A 60 -20.25 -17.26 -7.56
C TRP A 60 -18.76 -17.23 -7.23
N VAL A 61 -18.42 -17.04 -5.95
CA VAL A 61 -17.02 -17.06 -5.48
C VAL A 61 -16.36 -18.41 -5.73
N ILE A 62 -17.06 -19.52 -5.43
CA ILE A 62 -16.54 -20.87 -5.69
C ILE A 62 -16.27 -21.07 -7.19
N TYR A 63 -17.22 -20.71 -8.05
CA TYR A 63 -17.07 -20.81 -9.49
C TYR A 63 -15.86 -20.01 -10.00
N LYS A 64 -15.69 -18.78 -9.51
CA LYS A 64 -14.53 -17.96 -9.87
C LYS A 64 -13.20 -18.53 -9.37
N ASN A 65 -13.18 -19.04 -8.14
CA ASN A 65 -11.98 -19.66 -7.60
C ASN A 65 -11.57 -20.92 -8.38
N GLN A 66 -12.52 -21.72 -8.84
CA GLN A 66 -12.26 -22.88 -9.70
C GLN A 66 -11.66 -22.45 -11.05
N GLY A 67 -12.15 -21.36 -11.64
CA GLY A 67 -11.55 -20.78 -12.84
C GLY A 67 -10.11 -20.35 -12.61
N TRP A 68 -9.82 -19.68 -11.49
CA TRP A 68 -8.45 -19.24 -11.19
C TRP A 68 -7.47 -20.38 -10.97
N GLU A 69 -7.86 -21.47 -10.32
CA GLU A 69 -6.99 -22.64 -10.19
C GLU A 69 -6.75 -23.38 -11.49
N ARG A 70 -7.75 -23.39 -12.38
CA ARG A 70 -7.59 -24.00 -13.71
C ARG A 70 -6.62 -23.20 -14.56
N ASP A 71 -6.74 -21.88 -14.50
CA ASP A 71 -6.05 -20.98 -15.43
C ASP A 71 -4.67 -20.53 -14.88
N TYR A 72 -4.44 -20.62 -13.56
CA TYR A 72 -3.21 -20.14 -12.90
C TYR A 72 -2.68 -21.09 -11.81
N PRO A 73 -1.34 -21.22 -11.65
CA PRO A 73 -0.73 -21.96 -10.56
C PRO A 73 -0.82 -21.18 -9.25
N MET A 74 -2.01 -21.18 -8.63
CA MET A 74 -2.34 -20.36 -7.46
C MET A 74 -1.44 -20.62 -6.24
N ASP A 75 -0.96 -21.85 -6.07
CA ASP A 75 -0.04 -22.20 -4.98
C ASP A 75 1.35 -21.57 -5.13
N THR A 76 1.86 -21.51 -6.35
CA THR A 76 3.13 -20.82 -6.64
C THR A 76 2.94 -19.31 -6.50
N LEU A 77 1.83 -18.76 -7.03
CA LEU A 77 1.53 -17.33 -6.98
C LEU A 77 1.39 -16.82 -5.55
N LYS A 78 0.61 -17.49 -4.69
CA LYS A 78 0.42 -17.05 -3.30
C LYS A 78 1.76 -17.02 -2.55
N THR A 79 2.61 -18.02 -2.79
CA THR A 79 3.90 -18.16 -2.12
C THR A 79 4.89 -17.11 -2.61
N ALA A 80 4.91 -16.85 -3.92
CA ALA A 80 5.73 -15.81 -4.52
C ALA A 80 5.35 -14.41 -4.02
N VAL A 81 4.05 -14.07 -4.04
CA VAL A 81 3.57 -12.77 -3.55
C VAL A 81 3.89 -12.58 -2.07
N MET A 82 3.67 -13.61 -1.25
CA MET A 82 4.01 -13.60 0.16
C MET A 82 5.51 -13.38 0.40
N ALA A 83 6.37 -14.10 -0.33
CA ALA A 83 7.82 -13.93 -0.23
C ALA A 83 8.25 -12.51 -0.62
N VAL A 84 7.70 -11.97 -1.72
CA VAL A 84 8.00 -10.60 -2.18
C VAL A 84 7.59 -9.56 -1.14
N LEU A 85 6.38 -9.66 -0.58
CA LEU A 85 5.91 -8.70 0.43
C LEU A 85 6.76 -8.77 1.70
N ILE A 86 7.12 -9.96 2.17
CA ILE A 86 8.01 -10.13 3.33
C ILE A 86 9.38 -9.50 3.06
N LEU A 87 9.98 -9.80 1.91
CA LEU A 87 11.28 -9.26 1.51
C LEU A 87 11.26 -7.73 1.44
N LEU A 88 10.21 -7.15 0.83
CA LEU A 88 10.05 -5.69 0.75
C LEU A 88 9.86 -5.06 2.13
N THR A 89 9.05 -5.66 3.00
CA THR A 89 8.86 -5.18 4.38
C THR A 89 10.17 -5.19 5.15
N ILE A 90 10.97 -6.26 5.06
CA ILE A 90 12.30 -6.34 5.69
C ILE A 90 13.23 -5.27 5.12
N LEU A 91 13.25 -5.10 3.78
CA LEU A 91 14.08 -4.08 3.13
C LEU A 91 13.74 -2.68 3.65
N VAL A 92 12.47 -2.28 3.62
CA VAL A 92 12.00 -0.97 4.11
C VAL A 92 12.31 -0.79 5.59
N PHE A 93 12.13 -1.85 6.39
CA PHE A 93 12.44 -1.83 7.82
C PHE A 93 13.95 -1.65 8.09
N LEU A 94 14.83 -2.32 7.35
CA LEU A 94 16.28 -2.14 7.47
C LEU A 94 16.71 -0.72 7.08
N PHE A 95 16.13 -0.16 6.01
CA PHE A 95 16.33 1.24 5.64
C PHE A 95 15.86 2.21 6.72
N PHE A 96 14.74 1.89 7.38
CA PHE A 96 14.24 2.65 8.51
C PHE A 96 15.20 2.60 9.71
N LEU A 97 15.75 1.43 10.06
CA LEU A 97 16.71 1.29 11.16
C LEU A 97 17.98 2.13 10.95
N LYS A 98 18.47 2.21 9.71
CA LYS A 98 19.62 3.08 9.35
C LYS A 98 19.32 4.57 9.54
N ARG A 99 18.05 4.98 9.45
CA ARG A 99 17.60 6.38 9.52
C ARG A 99 16.80 6.71 10.78
N LYS A 100 16.79 5.81 11.77
CA LYS A 100 15.94 5.95 12.97
C LYS A 100 16.22 7.20 13.81
N GLN A 101 17.45 7.75 13.72
CA GLN A 101 17.84 8.94 14.49
C GLN A 101 17.14 10.22 14.00
N GLU A 102 16.74 10.26 12.73
CA GLU A 102 16.03 11.39 12.12
C GLU A 102 14.52 11.14 12.02
N ALA A 103 14.06 9.96 12.45
CA ALA A 103 12.69 9.51 12.28
C ALA A 103 11.76 10.14 13.32
N GLY A 104 10.82 10.96 12.86
CA GLY A 104 9.74 11.48 13.71
C GLY A 104 8.77 10.38 14.17
N LYS A 105 7.98 10.68 15.22
CA LYS A 105 6.95 9.77 15.79
C LYS A 105 5.99 9.20 14.74
N LEU A 106 5.66 9.98 13.70
CA LEU A 106 4.79 9.55 12.60
C LEU A 106 5.40 8.43 11.75
N LEU A 107 6.70 8.48 11.45
CA LEU A 107 7.39 7.44 10.68
C LEU A 107 7.52 6.13 11.45
N ILE A 108 7.69 6.22 12.77
CA ILE A 108 7.67 5.06 13.67
C ILE A 108 6.29 4.40 13.61
N SER A 109 5.21 5.19 13.76
CA SER A 109 3.84 4.67 13.68
C SER A 109 3.55 4.01 12.34
N MET A 110 3.96 4.61 11.22
CA MET A 110 3.80 4.02 9.88
C MET A 110 4.50 2.67 9.73
N ASN A 111 5.74 2.55 10.22
CA ASN A 111 6.48 1.28 10.20
C ASN A 111 5.80 0.20 11.06
N VAL A 112 5.30 0.55 12.24
CA VAL A 112 4.53 -0.38 13.08
C VAL A 112 3.29 -0.87 12.34
N VAL A 113 2.52 0.02 11.71
CA VAL A 113 1.34 -0.36 10.92
C VAL A 113 1.72 -1.25 9.74
N MET A 114 2.80 -0.94 9.03
CA MET A 114 3.30 -1.78 7.92
C MET A 114 3.63 -3.20 8.40
N ILE A 115 4.33 -3.35 9.52
CA ILE A 115 4.68 -4.65 10.09
C ILE A 115 3.41 -5.41 10.50
N LEU A 116 2.50 -4.76 11.21
CA LEU A 116 1.23 -5.37 11.64
C LEU A 116 0.38 -5.83 10.45
N LEU A 117 0.28 -5.03 9.40
CA LEU A 117 -0.50 -5.36 8.21
C LEU A 117 0.13 -6.49 7.39
N THR A 118 1.47 -6.50 7.29
CA THR A 118 2.20 -7.60 6.65
C THR A 118 2.04 -8.90 7.43
N LEU A 119 2.16 -8.84 8.76
CA LEU A 119 1.91 -9.99 9.63
C LEU A 119 0.47 -10.48 9.50
N LEU A 120 -0.52 -9.59 9.49
CA LEU A 120 -1.92 -9.95 9.27
C LEU A 120 -2.09 -10.70 7.95
N TYR A 121 -1.51 -10.21 6.86
CA TYR A 121 -1.56 -10.88 5.55
C TYR A 121 -0.88 -12.26 5.57
N VAL A 122 0.31 -12.37 6.16
CA VAL A 122 1.06 -13.64 6.25
C VAL A 122 0.31 -14.65 7.11
N SER A 123 -0.12 -14.25 8.31
CA SER A 123 -0.93 -15.10 9.20
C SER A 123 -2.23 -15.54 8.53
N TYR A 124 -2.92 -14.63 7.84
CA TYR A 124 -4.11 -14.97 7.07
C TYR A 124 -3.81 -16.00 5.99
N THR A 125 -2.74 -15.80 5.22
CA THR A 125 -2.36 -16.67 4.09
C THR A 125 -1.92 -18.06 4.54
N VAL A 126 -1.25 -18.18 5.69
CA VAL A 126 -0.75 -19.45 6.25
C VAL A 126 -1.83 -20.22 7.02
N ILE A 127 -2.63 -19.53 7.84
CA ILE A 127 -3.65 -20.17 8.69
C ILE A 127 -4.92 -20.47 7.89
N SER A 128 -5.32 -19.55 7.01
CA SER A 128 -6.51 -19.75 6.20
C SER A 128 -6.15 -20.60 5.00
N SER A 129 -6.98 -21.60 4.74
CA SER A 129 -6.90 -22.43 3.56
C SER A 129 -8.25 -22.40 2.86
N ARG A 130 -8.29 -22.82 1.60
CA ARG A 130 -9.52 -22.93 0.82
C ARG A 130 -10.57 -23.79 1.52
N GLU A 131 -10.12 -24.79 2.27
CA GLU A 131 -11.00 -25.71 3.00
C GLU A 131 -11.70 -25.04 4.18
N THR A 132 -11.08 -24.01 4.76
CA THR A 132 -11.66 -23.25 5.89
C THR A 132 -12.45 -22.02 5.44
N MET A 133 -12.08 -21.38 4.32
CA MET A 133 -12.79 -20.19 3.83
C MET A 133 -12.96 -20.15 2.30
N ARG A 134 -14.22 -20.07 1.87
CA ARG A 134 -14.61 -19.96 0.45
C ARG A 134 -14.09 -18.69 -0.23
N ALA A 135 -13.99 -17.59 0.50
CA ALA A 135 -13.53 -16.29 -0.02
C ALA A 135 -12.01 -16.09 0.06
N TYR A 136 -11.24 -17.16 0.33
CA TYR A 136 -9.80 -17.09 0.60
C TYR A 136 -8.99 -16.34 -0.46
N TYR A 137 -9.18 -16.63 -1.75
CA TYR A 137 -8.42 -15.96 -2.81
C TYR A 137 -8.75 -14.47 -2.95
N PHE A 138 -10.01 -14.09 -2.74
CA PHE A 138 -10.40 -12.67 -2.77
C PHE A 138 -9.86 -11.90 -1.55
N LEU A 139 -9.91 -12.51 -0.36
CA LEU A 139 -9.39 -11.88 0.87
C LEU A 139 -7.88 -11.77 0.85
N SER A 140 -7.17 -12.83 0.43
CA SER A 140 -5.71 -12.78 0.29
C SER A 140 -5.28 -11.74 -0.75
N LEU A 141 -5.99 -11.62 -1.87
CA LEU A 141 -5.74 -10.57 -2.86
C LEU A 141 -5.91 -9.17 -2.25
N LEU A 142 -7.02 -8.91 -1.55
CA LEU A 142 -7.30 -7.59 -0.97
C LEU A 142 -6.35 -7.23 0.17
N PHE A 143 -6.01 -8.18 1.04
CA PHE A 143 -5.00 -7.98 2.07
C PHE A 143 -3.61 -7.79 1.45
N GLY A 144 -3.29 -8.51 0.37
CA GLY A 144 -2.03 -8.33 -0.37
C GLY A 144 -1.91 -6.93 -0.98
N ILE A 145 -2.99 -6.41 -1.57
CA ILE A 145 -3.05 -5.03 -2.10
C ILE A 145 -2.86 -4.02 -0.96
N ALA A 146 -3.59 -4.18 0.14
CA ALA A 146 -3.47 -3.29 1.29
C ALA A 146 -2.02 -3.27 1.84
N ALA A 147 -1.40 -4.44 2.01
CA ALA A 147 -0.01 -4.58 2.44
C ALA A 147 0.96 -3.92 1.45
N ALA A 148 0.81 -4.16 0.14
CA ALA A 148 1.65 -3.55 -0.88
C ALA A 148 1.58 -2.01 -0.86
N VAL A 149 0.36 -1.46 -0.76
CA VAL A 149 0.15 0.00 -0.68
C VAL A 149 0.78 0.58 0.58
N GLN A 150 0.64 -0.10 1.73
CA GLN A 150 1.24 0.34 2.99
C GLN A 150 2.77 0.31 2.95
N ILE A 151 3.37 -0.73 2.33
CA ILE A 151 4.82 -0.84 2.12
C ILE A 151 5.31 0.30 1.21
N LEU A 152 4.61 0.59 0.10
CA LEU A 152 4.97 1.67 -0.81
C LEU A 152 4.93 3.04 -0.14
N LYS A 153 3.86 3.35 0.62
CA LYS A 153 3.75 4.60 1.38
C LYS A 153 4.86 4.74 2.41
N THR A 154 5.13 3.67 3.17
CA THR A 154 6.15 3.67 4.22
C THR A 154 7.55 3.79 3.61
N GLY A 155 7.82 3.07 2.53
CA GLY A 155 9.07 3.18 1.77
C GLY A 155 9.31 4.59 1.23
N ALA A 156 8.31 5.20 0.61
CA ALA A 156 8.40 6.59 0.13
C ALA A 156 8.67 7.58 1.29
N ALA A 157 8.00 7.39 2.44
CA ALA A 157 8.18 8.24 3.61
C ALA A 157 9.59 8.10 4.21
N VAL A 158 10.13 6.88 4.31
CA VAL A 158 11.50 6.60 4.78
C VAL A 158 12.56 7.18 3.84
N LEU A 159 12.32 7.13 2.52
CA LEU A 159 13.22 7.73 1.52
C LEU A 159 13.24 9.26 1.59
N MET A 160 12.07 9.89 1.73
CA MET A 160 11.95 11.35 1.82
C MET A 160 12.50 11.93 3.13
N CYS A 161 12.49 11.18 4.24
CA CYS A 161 12.99 11.66 5.52
C CYS A 161 14.49 12.01 5.48
N GLY A 162 15.30 11.24 4.75
CA GLY A 162 16.75 11.50 4.66
C GLY A 162 17.11 12.75 3.84
N LYS A 163 16.20 13.27 3.01
CA LYS A 163 16.46 14.45 2.18
C LYS A 163 16.46 15.76 2.96
N LYS A 164 15.92 15.77 4.19
CA LYS A 164 15.87 16.96 5.05
C LYS A 164 17.15 17.20 5.87
N SER A 165 18.06 16.23 5.95
CA SER A 165 19.33 16.35 6.68
C SER A 165 20.48 16.84 5.81
N ASP A 166 20.45 16.60 4.49
CA ASP A 166 21.49 17.05 3.55
C ASP A 166 21.41 18.54 3.17
N GLU A 167 20.43 19.29 3.70
CA GLU A 167 20.22 20.73 3.46
C GLU A 167 20.55 21.62 4.68
N LYS A 168 21.21 21.08 5.70
CA LYS A 168 21.73 21.84 6.86
C LYS A 168 23.25 21.85 6.87
#